data_AF-A0ABD4E012-F1
#
_entry.id   AF-A0ABD4E012-F1
#
_cell.length_a   1.000
_cell.length_b   1.000
_cell.length_c   1.000
_cell.angle_alpha   90.00
_cell.angle_beta   90.00
_cell.angle_gamma   90.00
#
_symmetry.space_group_name_H-M   'P 1'
#
loop_
_entity.id
_entity.type
_entity.pdbx_description
1 polymer ?
#
loop_
_entity_poly.entity_id
_entity_poly.type
_entity_poly.pdbx_seq_one_letter_code
_entity_poly.pdbx_strand_id
1 'polypeptide(L)'
;MTIKIEVEALRMVMQLNRDAVDMKVPMLDEFKLHFMRNRRRILENYRLQGTGMLMAMDALRSDDDDKDLAELKAEVVRYQDWVIDEIGKIDALKEDLS
;
A
#
# COMPACT_ATOMS: atom_id res chain seq x y z
N MET A 1 26.16 -11.90 8.58
CA MET A 1 24.80 -11.59 9.09
C MET A 1 23.87 -11.74 7.91
N THR A 2 22.90 -12.64 7.98
CA THR A 2 21.93 -12.88 6.90
C THR A 2 20.63 -12.20 7.28
N ILE A 3 20.17 -11.25 6.47
CA ILE A 3 18.87 -10.59 6.64
C ILE A 3 17.85 -11.42 5.86
N LYS A 4 16.80 -11.88 6.53
CA LYS A 4 15.66 -12.54 5.90
C LYS A 4 14.49 -11.56 5.81
N ILE A 5 13.89 -11.48 4.63
CA ILE A 5 12.66 -10.72 4.41
C ILE A 5 11.48 -11.68 4.47
N GLU A 6 10.51 -11.41 5.34
CA GLU A 6 9.25 -12.15 5.37
C GLU A 6 8.32 -11.61 4.27
N VAL A 7 8.51 -12.09 3.05
CA VAL A 7 7.79 -11.66 1.83
C VAL A 7 6.27 -11.72 2.02
N GLU A 8 5.76 -12.82 2.58
CA GLU A 8 4.31 -13.02 2.80
C GLU A 8 3.72 -12.04 3.81
N ALA A 9 4.51 -11.59 4.79
CA ALA A 9 4.05 -10.58 5.73
C ALA A 9 3.85 -9.22 5.03
N LEU A 10 4.73 -8.86 4.10
CA LEU A 10 4.58 -7.63 3.30
C LEU A 10 3.37 -7.70 2.37
N ARG A 11 3.19 -8.83 1.68
CA ARG A 11 2.01 -9.09 0.83
C ARG A 11 0.71 -8.96 1.63
N MET A 12 0.67 -9.57 2.81
CA MET A 12 -0.48 -9.49 3.71
C MET A 12 -0.77 -8.05 4.16
N VAL A 13 0.25 -7.23 4.48
CA VAL A 13 0.06 -5.82 4.84
C VAL A 13 -0.53 -5.01 3.67
N MET A 14 0.00 -5.19 2.46
CA MET A 14 -0.54 -4.52 1.27
C MET A 14 -1.99 -4.92 1.00
N GLN A 15 -2.32 -6.20 1.17
CA GLN A 15 -3.68 -6.69 1.00
C GLN A 15 -4.63 -6.15 2.08
N LEU A 16 -4.20 -6.14 3.35
CA LEU A 16 -4.98 -5.57 4.44
C LEU A 16 -5.29 -4.09 4.21
N ASN A 17 -4.33 -3.32 3.69
CA ASN A 17 -4.54 -1.92 3.34
C ASN A 17 -5.62 -1.76 2.23
N ARG A 18 -5.63 -2.64 1.23
CA ARG A 18 -6.68 -2.67 0.19
C ARG A 18 -8.03 -3.01 0.78
N ASP A 19 -8.11 -4.05 1.59
CA ASP A 19 -9.35 -4.50 2.21
C ASP A 19 -9.91 -3.46 3.19
N ALA A 20 -9.04 -2.72 3.88
CA ALA A 20 -9.44 -1.61 4.74
C ALA A 20 -10.06 -0.47 3.95
N VAL A 21 -9.48 -0.09 2.79
CA VAL A 21 -10.03 0.95 1.90
C VAL A 21 -11.37 0.53 1.30
N ASP A 22 -11.51 -0.74 0.97
CA ASP A 22 -12.74 -1.34 0.42
C ASP A 22 -13.80 -1.65 1.49
N MET A 23 -13.55 -1.33 2.78
CA MET A 23 -14.43 -1.66 3.91
C MET A 23 -14.75 -3.16 4.04
N LYS A 24 -13.88 -4.04 3.56
CA LYS A 24 -14.02 -5.50 3.67
C LYS A 24 -13.59 -6.02 5.04
N VAL A 25 -12.80 -5.24 5.78
CA VAL A 25 -12.37 -5.57 7.14
C VAL A 25 -13.53 -5.33 8.12
N PRO A 26 -13.85 -6.30 9.02
CA PRO A 26 -14.82 -6.08 10.09
C PRO A 26 -14.38 -4.92 11.00
N MET A 27 -15.19 -3.86 11.04
CA MET A 27 -14.91 -2.64 11.81
C MET A 27 -16.19 -2.12 12.47
N LEU A 28 -16.04 -1.46 13.62
CA LEU A 28 -17.14 -0.69 14.21
C LEU A 28 -17.53 0.46 13.27
N ASP A 29 -18.80 0.85 13.28
CA ASP A 29 -19.30 1.85 12.34
C ASP A 29 -18.63 3.22 12.49
N GLU A 30 -18.26 3.59 13.72
CA GLU A 30 -17.50 4.81 14.00
C GLU A 30 -16.14 4.82 13.26
N PHE A 31 -15.47 3.67 13.21
CA PHE A 31 -14.22 3.53 12.46
C PHE A 31 -14.45 3.57 10.95
N LYS A 32 -15.51 2.93 10.44
CA LYS A 32 -15.87 3.03 9.01
C LYS A 32 -16.11 4.47 8.60
N LEU A 33 -16.89 5.22 9.39
CA LEU A 33 -17.16 6.65 9.14
C LEU A 33 -15.88 7.46 9.16
N HIS A 34 -14.97 7.21 10.11
CA HIS A 34 -13.67 7.86 10.14
C HIS A 34 -12.86 7.54 8.88
N PHE A 35 -12.77 6.27 8.48
CA PHE A 35 -12.05 5.84 7.29
C PHE A 35 -12.62 6.48 6.02
N MET A 36 -13.94 6.48 5.84
CA MET A 36 -14.59 7.10 4.69
C MET A 36 -14.29 8.60 4.62
N ARG A 37 -14.43 9.33 5.74
CA ARG A 37 -14.16 10.77 5.81
C ARG A 37 -12.69 11.10 5.54
N ASN A 38 -11.78 10.22 5.93
CA ASN A 38 -10.33 10.44 5.82
C ASN A 38 -9.69 9.63 4.68
N ARG A 39 -10.48 9.00 3.79
CA ARG A 39 -10.00 8.01 2.82
C ARG A 39 -8.81 8.50 2.01
N ARG A 40 -8.88 9.74 1.52
CA ARG A 40 -7.75 10.39 0.81
C ARG A 40 -6.47 10.40 1.64
N ARG A 41 -6.52 10.93 2.87
CA ARG A 41 -5.36 11.06 3.76
C ARG A 41 -4.79 9.69 4.13
N ILE A 42 -5.66 8.69 4.30
CA ILE A 42 -5.25 7.30 4.56
C ILE A 42 -4.48 6.73 3.35
N LEU A 43 -4.99 6.94 2.13
CA LEU A 43 -4.29 6.56 0.90
C LEU A 43 -2.95 7.30 0.75
N GLU A 44 -2.88 8.60 1.07
CA GLU A 44 -1.61 9.34 1.07
C GLU A 44 -0.58 8.72 2.03
N ASN A 45 -1.01 8.29 3.22
CA ASN A 45 -0.15 7.57 4.16
C ASN A 45 0.32 6.21 3.61
N TYR A 46 -0.56 5.48 2.92
CA TYR A 46 -0.20 4.22 2.25
C TYR A 46 0.81 4.43 1.12
N ARG A 47 0.69 5.53 0.37
CA ARG A 47 1.69 5.90 -0.65
C ARG A 47 3.07 6.11 -0.02
N LEU A 48 3.13 6.87 1.07
CA LEU A 48 4.38 7.10 1.82
C LEU A 48 4.96 5.79 2.38
N GLN A 49 4.10 4.91 2.91
CA GLN A 49 4.50 3.59 3.37
C GLN A 49 5.14 2.77 2.23
N GLY A 50 4.49 2.70 1.06
CA GLY A 50 5.04 2.03 -0.12
C GLY A 50 6.40 2.59 -0.56
N THR A 51 6.58 3.92 -0.49
CA THR A 51 7.86 4.55 -0.83
C THR A 51 8.95 4.11 0.15
N GLY A 52 8.65 4.10 1.44
CA GLY A 52 9.57 3.62 2.47
C GLY A 52 9.94 2.15 2.27
N MET A 53 8.98 1.30 1.89
CA MET A 53 9.22 -0.11 1.58
C MET A 53 10.18 -0.28 0.39
N LEU A 54 9.97 0.46 -0.70
CA LEU A 54 10.88 0.41 -1.86
C LEU A 54 12.29 0.89 -1.50
N MET A 55 12.41 2.01 -0.80
CA MET A 55 13.70 2.53 -0.35
C MET A 55 14.45 1.50 0.52
N ALA A 56 13.73 0.81 1.41
CA ALA A 56 14.32 -0.25 2.22
C ALA A 56 14.79 -1.42 1.36
N MET A 57 14.00 -1.86 0.38
CA MET A 57 14.36 -2.97 -0.52
C MET A 57 15.49 -2.60 -1.50
N ASP A 58 15.63 -1.34 -1.89
CA ASP A 58 16.74 -0.86 -2.72
C ASP A 58 18.07 -0.85 -1.97
N ALA A 59 18.03 -0.81 -0.64
CA ALA A 59 19.22 -0.99 0.20
C ALA A 59 19.62 -2.46 0.37
N LEU A 60 18.80 -3.40 -0.08
CA LEU A 60 19.07 -4.85 -0.01
C LEU A 60 19.76 -5.33 -1.29
N ARG A 61 20.68 -6.27 -1.12
CA ARG A 61 21.34 -7.01 -2.20
C ARG A 61 21.24 -8.50 -1.85
N SER A 62 20.80 -9.33 -2.79
CA SER A 62 21.01 -10.79 -2.70
C SER A 62 22.29 -11.19 -3.41
N ASP A 63 22.96 -12.17 -2.84
CA ASP A 63 24.15 -12.80 -3.42
C ASP A 63 23.77 -13.95 -4.38
N ASP A 64 22.51 -14.42 -4.36
CA ASP A 64 21.96 -15.45 -5.24
C ASP A 64 20.86 -14.84 -6.15
N ASP A 65 20.88 -15.19 -7.45
CA ASP A 65 20.04 -14.66 -8.54
C ASP A 65 18.59 -14.31 -8.10
N ASP A 66 18.36 -13.00 -7.90
CA ASP A 66 17.43 -12.44 -6.91
C ASP A 66 16.01 -12.21 -7.44
N LYS A 67 15.43 -13.26 -8.04
CA LYS A 67 14.09 -13.15 -8.65
C LYS A 67 13.01 -12.79 -7.64
N ASP A 68 13.11 -13.29 -6.41
CA ASP A 68 12.12 -13.07 -5.36
C ASP A 68 12.12 -11.61 -4.86
N LEU A 69 13.29 -10.99 -4.67
CA LEU A 69 13.35 -9.57 -4.30
C LEU A 69 12.88 -8.68 -5.46
N ALA A 70 13.26 -9.01 -6.70
CA ALA A 70 12.82 -8.27 -7.87
C ALA A 70 11.29 -8.34 -8.03
N GLU A 71 10.70 -9.51 -7.81
CA GLU A 71 9.25 -9.71 -7.84
C GLU A 71 8.55 -8.91 -6.73
N LEU A 72 9.06 -8.99 -5.49
CA LEU A 72 8.52 -8.22 -4.37
C LEU A 72 8.58 -6.71 -4.62
N LYS A 73 9.69 -6.19 -5.16
CA LYS A 73 9.80 -4.78 -5.55
C LYS A 73 8.72 -4.41 -6.57
N ALA A 74 8.52 -5.25 -7.59
CA ALA A 74 7.50 -5.03 -8.60
C ALA A 74 6.07 -5.06 -8.00
N GLU A 75 5.82 -5.90 -6.99
CA GLU A 75 4.55 -5.90 -6.25
C GLU A 75 4.31 -4.62 -5.48
N VAL A 76 5.34 -4.09 -4.80
CA VAL A 76 5.22 -2.82 -4.07
C VAL A 76 5.01 -1.66 -5.03
N VAL A 77 5.65 -1.64 -6.20
CA VAL A 77 5.35 -0.65 -7.26
C VAL A 77 3.88 -0.72 -7.68
N ARG A 78 3.37 -1.92 -8.00
CA ARG A 78 1.94 -2.10 -8.35
C ARG A 78 1.00 -1.67 -7.22
N TYR A 79 1.42 -1.86 -5.97
CA TYR A 79 0.67 -1.37 -4.81
C TYR A 79 0.63 0.17 -4.78
N GLN A 80 1.76 0.85 -5.00
CA GLN A 80 1.79 2.31 -5.06
C GLN A 80 0.98 2.87 -6.22
N ASP A 81 1.06 2.27 -7.41
CA ASP A 81 0.27 2.69 -8.57
C ASP A 81 -1.22 2.63 -8.27
N TRP A 82 -1.66 1.55 -7.62
CA TRP A 82 -3.04 1.44 -7.16
C TRP A 82 -3.43 2.54 -6.15
N VAL A 83 -2.56 2.85 -5.19
CA VAL A 83 -2.83 3.94 -4.23
C VAL A 83 -3.00 5.28 -4.96
N ILE A 84 -2.15 5.56 -5.95
CA ILE A 84 -2.21 6.80 -6.74
C ILE A 84 -3.51 6.86 -7.55
N ASP A 85 -3.91 5.76 -8.18
CA ASP A 85 -5.17 5.64 -8.91
C ASP A 85 -6.39 5.89 -7.99
N GLU A 86 -6.41 5.30 -6.80
CA GLU A 86 -7.49 5.53 -5.82
C GLU A 86 -7.57 6.98 -5.34
N ILE A 87 -6.42 7.64 -5.15
CA ILE A 87 -6.36 9.07 -4.83
C ILE A 87 -6.94 9.89 -5.99
N GLY A 88 -6.57 9.57 -7.23
CA GLY A 88 -7.07 10.25 -8.43
C GLY A 88 -8.58 10.15 -8.58
N LYS A 89 -9.17 8.97 -8.31
CA LYS A 89 -10.63 8.78 -8.30
C LYS A 89 -11.33 9.67 -7.27
N ILE A 90 -10.74 9.85 -6.08
CA ILE A 90 -11.32 10.71 -5.04
C ILE A 90 -11.23 12.18 -5.44
N ASP A 91 -10.15 12.61 -6.09
CA ASP A 91 -10.00 13.99 -6.55
C ASP A 91 -10.97 14.33 -7.66
N ALA A 92 -11.13 13.45 -8.66
CA ALA A 92 -12.10 13.63 -9.73
C ALA A 92 -13.54 13.79 -9.18
N LEU A 93 -13.92 12.96 -8.20
CA LEU A 93 -15.23 13.07 -7.54
C LEU A 93 -15.43 14.41 -6.80
N LYS A 94 -14.36 15.01 -6.29
CA LYS A 94 -14.47 16.33 -5.63
C LYS A 94 -14.63 17.46 -6.63
N GLU A 95 -13.93 17.38 -7.76
CA GLU A 95 -14.05 18.36 -8.85
C GLU A 95 -15.46 18.34 -9.48
N ASP A 96 -16.07 17.16 -9.61
CA ASP A 96 -17.45 17.03 -10.12
C ASP A 96 -18.53 17.59 -9.15
N LEU A 97 -18.20 17.74 -7.86
CA LEU A 97 -19.10 18.21 -6.81
C LEU A 97 -18.92 19.70 -6.44
N SER A 98 -17.91 20.36 -7.00
CA SER A 98 -17.57 21.77 -6.76
C SER A 98 -18.11 22.69 -7.85
#